data_AF-A0A959NEV0-F1
#
_entry.id   AF-A0A959NEV0-F1
#
_cell.length_a   1.000
_cell.length_b   1.000
_cell.length_c   1.000
_cell.angle_alpha   90.00
_cell.angle_beta   90.00
_cell.angle_gamma   90.00
#
_symmetry.space_group_name_H-M   'P 1'
#
loop_
_entity.id
_entity.type
_entity.pdbx_description
1 polymer ?
#
loop_
_entity_poly.entity_id
_entity_poly.type
_entity_poly.pdbx_seq_one_letter_code
_entity_poly.pdbx_strand_id
1 'polypeptide(L)'
;MSIETVMLLIVVGFMAGVMSGLVGIGGGIIVVPGLVYVLGFSQQEAQGTSLGLLLLPIGILAVVNYYNKGFIDVKVVAIMCLAFVVGGWVG
;
A
#
# COMPACT_ATOMS: atom_id res chain seq x y z
N MET A 1 -15.87 -0.88 17.36
CA MET A 1 -14.74 -1.83 17.27
C MET A 1 -14.35 -2.25 18.67
N SER A 2 -14.13 -3.54 18.91
CA SER A 2 -13.59 -4.00 20.20
C SER A 2 -12.10 -3.64 20.28
N ILE A 3 -11.58 -3.58 21.52
CA ILE A 3 -10.15 -3.31 21.78
C ILE A 3 -9.24 -4.35 21.09
N GLU A 4 -9.73 -5.59 20.98
CA GLU A 4 -9.08 -6.71 20.32
C GLU A 4 -8.88 -6.46 18.82
N THR A 5 -9.91 -5.96 18.13
CA THR A 5 -9.81 -5.62 16.70
C THR A 5 -8.74 -4.55 16.44
N VAL A 6 -8.66 -3.55 17.32
CA VAL A 6 -7.66 -2.47 17.19
C VAL A 6 -6.24 -3.03 17.36
N MET A 7 -6.03 -3.90 18.36
CA MET A 7 -4.72 -4.54 18.58
C MET A 7 -4.28 -5.40 17.40
N LEU A 8 -5.21 -6.16 16.80
CA LEU A 8 -4.91 -6.98 15.61
C LEU A 8 -4.53 -6.11 14.40
N LEU A 9 -5.24 -5.00 14.16
CA LEU A 9 -4.92 -4.09 13.07
C LEU A 9 -3.54 -3.47 13.21
N ILE A 10 -3.12 -3.13 14.43
CA ILE A 10 -1.79 -2.59 14.71
C ILE A 10 -0.72 -3.62 14.37
N VAL A 11 -0.89 -4.88 14.81
CA VAL A 11 0.09 -5.96 14.54
C VAL A 11 0.20 -6.22 13.04
N VAL A 12 -0.93 -6.35 12.34
CA VAL A 12 -0.95 -6.58 10.88
C VAL A 12 -0.31 -5.41 10.14
N GLY A 13 -0.65 -4.17 10.49
CA GLY A 13 -0.06 -2.97 9.89
C GLY A 13 1.44 -2.86 10.12
N PHE A 14 1.92 -3.20 11.33
CA PHE A 14 3.33 -3.22 11.67
C PHE A 14 4.10 -4.25 10.84
N MET A 15 3.62 -5.50 10.81
CA MET A 15 4.26 -6.58 10.04
C MET A 15 4.29 -6.26 8.54
N ALA A 16 3.19 -5.71 8.01
CA ALA A 16 3.12 -5.26 6.64
C ALA A 16 4.11 -4.13 6.32
N GLY A 17 4.27 -3.16 7.23
CA GLY A 17 5.24 -2.07 7.11
C GLY A 17 6.68 -2.56 7.09
N VAL A 18 7.04 -3.46 8.00
CA VAL A 18 8.37 -4.09 8.04
C VAL A 18 8.66 -4.85 6.74
N MET A 19 7.72 -5.67 6.27
CA MET A 19 7.88 -6.43 5.03
C MET A 19 7.91 -5.53 3.79
N SER A 20 7.11 -4.46 3.77
CA SER A 20 7.14 -3.47 2.69
C SER A 20 8.49 -2.76 2.60
N GLY A 21 9.09 -2.42 3.75
CA GLY A 21 10.41 -1.78 3.82
C GLY A 21 11.55 -2.71 3.44
N LEU A 22 11.45 -4.00 3.76
CA LEU A 22 12.49 -5.01 3.47
C LEU A 22 12.45 -5.52 2.03
N VAL A 23 11.26 -5.75 1.47
CA VAL A 23 11.10 -6.43 0.17
C VAL A 23 10.75 -5.44 -0.96
N GLY A 24 10.27 -4.24 -0.65
CA GLY A 24 9.92 -3.22 -1.64
C GLY A 24 8.63 -3.50 -2.44
N ILE A 25 7.91 -4.58 -2.13
CA ILE A 25 6.73 -5.03 -2.89
C ILE A 25 5.42 -4.36 -2.42
N GLY A 26 5.44 -3.62 -1.29
CA GLY A 26 4.21 -3.16 -0.64
C GLY A 26 3.54 -4.32 0.07
N GLY A 27 3.36 -4.26 1.39
CA GLY A 27 2.90 -5.37 2.23
C GLY A 27 1.51 -5.96 1.92
N GLY A 28 0.88 -5.61 0.80
CA GLY A 28 -0.47 -6.03 0.39
C GLY A 28 -0.66 -7.54 0.27
N ILE A 29 0.40 -8.27 -0.05
CA ILE A 29 0.37 -9.74 -0.09
C ILE A 29 0.11 -10.36 1.29
N ILE A 30 0.38 -9.63 2.37
CA ILE A 30 0.10 -10.04 3.76
C ILE A 30 -1.15 -9.33 4.28
N VAL A 31 -1.30 -8.03 3.99
CA VAL A 31 -2.42 -7.21 4.49
C VAL A 31 -3.76 -7.75 4.02
N VAL A 32 -3.92 -8.04 2.72
CA VAL A 32 -5.22 -8.47 2.18
C VAL A 32 -5.65 -9.83 2.76
N PRO A 33 -4.81 -10.89 2.74
CA PRO A 33 -5.16 -12.15 3.40
C PRO A 33 -5.40 -12.01 4.91
N GLY A 34 -4.65 -11.14 5.61
CA GLY A 34 -4.88 -10.88 7.03
C GLY A 34 -6.25 -10.25 7.29
N LEU A 35 -6.63 -9.23 6.51
CA LEU A 35 -7.92 -8.59 6.63
C LEU A 35 -9.08 -9.55 6.32
N VAL A 36 -8.93 -10.40 5.30
CA VAL A 36 -9.99 -11.36 4.90
C VAL A 36 -10.08 -12.54 5.87
N TYR A 37 -8.99 -13.28 6.07
CA TYR A 37 -9.03 -14.56 6.79
C TYR A 37 -8.97 -14.41 8.31
N VAL A 38 -8.36 -13.33 8.84
CA VAL A 38 -8.24 -13.13 10.29
C VAL A 38 -9.31 -12.17 10.80
N LEU A 39 -9.57 -11.08 10.06
CA LEU A 39 -10.48 -10.03 10.50
C LEU A 39 -11.88 -10.11 9.87
N GLY A 40 -12.10 -11.03 8.93
CA GLY A 40 -13.41 -11.30 8.34
C GLY A 40 -13.93 -10.22 7.40
N PHE A 41 -13.04 -9.36 6.88
CA PHE A 41 -13.41 -8.33 5.90
C PHE A 41 -13.83 -9.00 4.60
N SER A 42 -14.80 -8.40 3.89
CA SER A 42 -15.05 -8.78 2.50
C SER A 42 -13.82 -8.49 1.64
N GLN A 43 -13.72 -9.18 0.50
CA GLN A 43 -12.59 -8.98 -0.42
C GLN A 43 -12.45 -7.52 -0.87
N GLN A 44 -13.57 -6.83 -1.15
CA GLN A 44 -13.53 -5.42 -1.55
C GLN A 44 -13.09 -4.50 -0.41
N GLU A 45 -13.57 -4.73 0.82
CA GLU A 45 -13.17 -3.93 1.99
C GLU A 45 -11.69 -4.12 2.33
N ALA A 46 -11.20 -5.35 2.25
CA ALA A 46 -9.80 -5.67 2.48
C ALA A 46 -8.89 -5.01 1.44
N GLN A 47 -9.27 -5.07 0.15
CA GLN A 47 -8.55 -4.41 -0.93
C GLN A 47 -8.54 -2.88 -0.78
N GLY A 48 -9.70 -2.27 -0.52
CA GLY A 48 -9.81 -0.83 -0.32
C GLY A 48 -8.99 -0.34 0.87
N THR A 49 -9.06 -1.06 1.99
CA THR A 49 -8.29 -0.77 3.21
C THR A 49 -6.80 -0.92 2.98
N SER A 50 -6.38 -1.98 2.27
CA SER A 50 -4.98 -2.20 1.89
C SER A 50 -4.46 -1.10 0.97
N LEU A 51 -5.25 -0.63 -0.01
CA LEU A 51 -4.85 0.48 -0.89
C LEU A 51 -4.65 1.76 -0.08
N GLY A 52 -5.57 2.08 0.84
CA GLY A 52 -5.43 3.21 1.73
C GLY A 52 -4.15 3.15 2.58
N LEU A 53 -3.84 1.99 3.16
CA LEU A 53 -2.62 1.80 3.96
C LEU A 53 -1.33 1.88 3.12
N LEU A 54 -1.32 1.25 1.95
CA LEU A 54 -0.08 1.10 1.17
C LEU A 54 0.23 2.32 0.30
N LEU A 55 -0.76 2.96 -0.31
CA LEU A 55 -0.52 4.06 -1.24
C LEU A 55 -0.37 5.41 -0.53
N LEU A 56 -1.14 5.65 0.54
CA LEU A 56 -1.11 6.93 1.24
C LEU A 56 0.16 7.07 2.10
N PRO A 57 0.26 6.51 3.32
CA PRO A 57 1.44 6.76 4.15
C PRO A 57 2.70 6.10 3.58
N ILE A 58 2.62 4.81 3.21
CA ILE A 58 3.82 4.05 2.81
C ILE A 58 4.34 4.50 1.45
N GLY A 59 3.46 4.59 0.45
CA GLY A 59 3.80 5.01 -0.91
C GLY A 59 4.40 6.42 -0.95
N ILE A 60 3.76 7.39 -0.28
CA ILE A 60 4.27 8.77 -0.22
C ILE A 60 5.66 8.82 0.43
N LEU A 61 5.83 8.17 1.59
CA LEU A 61 7.13 8.15 2.29
C LEU A 61 8.22 7.47 1.46
N ALA A 62 7.88 6.39 0.74
CA ALA A 62 8.80 5.72 -0.17
C ALA A 62 9.22 6.64 -1.32
N VAL A 63 8.26 7.27 -2.00
CA VAL A 63 8.54 8.22 -3.10
C VAL A 63 9.45 9.35 -2.62
N VAL A 64 9.15 9.96 -1.47
CA VAL A 64 10.00 11.02 -0.89
C VAL A 64 11.41 10.50 -0.61
N ASN A 65 11.56 9.30 -0.04
CA ASN A 65 12.87 8.72 0.28
C ASN A 65 13.72 8.47 -0.98
N TYR A 66 13.12 7.87 -2.01
CA TYR A 66 13.82 7.56 -3.26
C TYR A 66 14.10 8.82 -4.10
N TYR A 67 13.21 9.80 -4.06
CA TYR A 67 13.43 11.11 -4.67
C TYR A 67 14.63 11.81 -4.03
N ASN A 68 14.69 11.87 -2.70
CA ASN A 68 15.80 12.51 -1.97
C ASN A 68 17.16 11.84 -2.22
N LYS A 69 17.15 10.54 -2.55
CA LYS A 69 18.35 9.78 -2.92
C LYS A 69 18.73 9.91 -4.40
N GLY A 70 17.96 10.67 -5.20
CA GLY A 70 18.21 10.87 -6.62
C GLY A 70 17.89 9.66 -7.51
N PHE A 71 17.12 8.69 -7.01
CA PHE A 71 16.77 7.47 -7.75
C PHE A 71 15.46 7.60 -8.56
N ILE A 72 14.80 8.76 -8.53
CA ILE A 72 13.57 9.01 -9.27
C ILE A 72 13.85 10.01 -10.39
N ASP A 73 13.69 9.57 -11.63
CA ASP A 73 13.60 10.47 -12.79
C ASP A 73 12.16 11.00 -12.90
N VAL A 74 11.99 12.28 -12.54
CA VAL A 74 10.68 12.95 -12.53
C VAL A 74 10.05 13.03 -13.92
N LYS A 75 10.86 13.16 -14.99
CA LYS A 75 10.34 13.24 -16.35
C LYS A 75 9.74 11.91 -16.76
N VAL A 76 10.43 10.81 -16.48
CA VAL A 76 9.94 9.46 -16.75
C VAL A 76 8.66 9.19 -15.97
N VAL A 77 8.64 9.50 -14.66
CA VAL A 77 7.44 9.34 -13.82
C VAL A 77 6.26 10.14 -14.35
N ALA A 78 6.47 11.41 -14.74
CA ALA A 78 5.39 12.26 -15.25
C ALA A 78 4.76 11.70 -16.53
N ILE A 79 5.58 11.24 -17.49
CA ILE A 79 5.10 10.62 -18.73
C ILE A 79 4.31 9.34 -18.42
N MET A 80 4.84 8.49 -17.54
CA MET A 80 4.18 7.23 -17.17
C MET A 80 2.88 7.47 -16.41
N CYS A 81 2.80 8.46 -15.51
CA CYS A 81 1.57 8.82 -14.80
C CYS A 81 0.48 9.27 -15.78
N LEU A 82 0.81 10.10 -16.77
CA LEU A 82 -0.15 10.54 -17.78
C LEU A 82 -0.65 9.35 -18.61
N ALA A 83 0.25 8.49 -19.09
CA ALA A 83 -0.13 7.31 -19.84
C ALA A 83 -0.99 6.34 -19.00
N PHE A 84 -0.67 6.18 -17.71
CA PHE A 84 -1.40 5.33 -16.77
C PHE A 84 -2.82 5.84 -16.52
N VAL A 85 -3.00 7.15 -16.29
CA VAL A 85 -4.32 7.75 -16.09
C VAL A 85 -5.19 7.61 -17.34
N VAL A 86 -4.61 7.86 -18.52
CA VAL A 86 -5.32 7.68 -19.80
C VAL A 86 -5.68 6.21 -20.01
N GLY A 87 -4.74 5.30 -19.77
CA GLY A 87 -4.97 3.86 -19.90
C GLY A 87 -6.08 3.35 -18.96
N GLY A 88 -6.04 3.74 -17.68
CA GLY A 88 -7.04 3.36 -16.69
C GLY A 88 -8.43 3.99 -16.92
N TRP A 89 -8.51 5.06 -17.71
CA TRP A 89 -9.79 5.60 -18.13
C TRP A 89 -10.41 4.80 -19.30
N VAL A 90 -9.56 4.16 -20.12
CA VAL A 90 -9.97 3.33 -21.26
C VAL A 90 -10.33 1.91 -20.82
N GLY A 91 -9.73 1.40 -19.74
CA GLY A 91 -10.00 0.07 -19.17
C GLY A 91 -8.92 -0.36 -18.18
#